data_AF-A0A7Y3JPI0-F1
#
_entry.id   AF-A0A7Y3JPI0-F1
#
_cell.length_a   1.000
_cell.length_b   1.000
_cell.length_c   1.000
_cell.angle_alpha   90.00
_cell.angle_beta   90.00
_cell.angle_gamma   90.00
#
_symmetry.space_group_name_H-M   'P 1'
#
loop_
_entity.id
_entity.type
_entity.pdbx_description
1 polymer ?
#
loop_
_entity_poly.entity_id
_entity_poly.type
_entity_poly.pdbx_seq_one_letter_code
_entity_poly.pdbx_strand_id
1 'polypeptide(L)'
;MLRTAIKTAALALASAAQAPAAVIGTFTFDQPTGTVLSNVPIDINVTLTLDASSDAITTDGDGNVTSGLSEADIIAAGADPTQVARTFLSASFECSGTFTAVCNQGPPYDFDFDLSQFFFAQNFDLQPGQSFSFRFGTFTPTGGNAPAGTYSFNASALFGIQEDDGDVFYSHFADTCVGQDPACAFTRTVQAAAPGVPEPASWALMLAGFGLVGCGIRGRQRAIVLA
;
A
#
# COMPACT_ATOMS: atom_id res chain seq x y z
N MET A 1 65.80 -35.00 -27.93
CA MET A 1 64.68 -35.71 -27.26
C MET A 1 64.61 -35.22 -25.81
N LEU A 2 64.31 -33.95 -25.55
CA LEU A 2 63.00 -33.36 -25.22
C LEU A 2 62.07 -34.23 -24.36
N ARG A 3 61.80 -33.81 -23.11
CA ARG A 3 60.51 -33.89 -22.42
C ARG A 3 60.55 -33.10 -21.10
N THR A 4 60.15 -31.85 -21.18
CA THR A 4 59.87 -30.96 -20.03
C THR A 4 58.45 -31.24 -19.55
N ALA A 5 58.27 -31.66 -18.30
CA ALA A 5 56.95 -31.89 -17.70
C ALA A 5 56.49 -30.61 -17.00
N ILE A 6 55.53 -29.90 -17.61
CA ILE A 6 54.83 -28.77 -16.99
C ILE A 6 53.70 -29.36 -16.13
N LYS A 7 53.77 -29.18 -14.81
CA LYS A 7 52.69 -29.51 -13.88
C LYS A 7 51.77 -28.30 -13.76
N THR A 8 50.57 -28.42 -14.34
CA THR A 8 49.48 -27.46 -14.18
C THR A 8 48.89 -27.61 -12.78
N ALA A 9 49.06 -26.61 -11.92
CA ALA A 9 48.35 -26.53 -10.65
C ALA A 9 46.99 -25.88 -10.90
N ALA A 10 45.91 -26.66 -10.77
CA ALA A 10 44.55 -26.15 -10.81
C ALA A 10 44.23 -25.50 -9.45
N LEU A 11 44.01 -24.19 -9.45
CA LEU A 11 43.54 -23.43 -8.29
C LEU A 11 42.04 -23.69 -8.15
N ALA A 12 41.65 -24.54 -7.20
CA ALA A 12 40.26 -24.75 -6.85
C ALA A 12 39.75 -23.51 -6.08
N LEU A 13 38.94 -22.69 -6.75
CA LEU A 13 38.10 -21.70 -6.07
C LEU A 13 37.09 -22.49 -5.24
N ALA A 14 37.33 -22.60 -3.93
CA ALA A 14 36.33 -23.02 -2.99
C ALA A 14 35.22 -21.96 -3.01
N SER A 15 34.08 -22.29 -3.63
CA SER A 15 32.83 -21.56 -3.41
C SER A 15 32.50 -21.70 -1.92
N ALA A 16 32.77 -20.64 -1.15
CA ALA A 16 32.24 -20.56 0.20
C ALA A 16 30.72 -20.68 0.09
N ALA A 17 30.15 -21.71 0.70
CA ALA A 17 28.71 -21.73 0.93
C ALA A 17 28.40 -20.47 1.75
N GLN A 18 27.76 -19.47 1.14
CA GLN A 18 27.17 -18.38 1.89
C GLN A 18 26.21 -19.02 2.88
N ALA A 19 26.42 -18.77 4.18
CA ALA A 19 25.37 -19.03 5.15
C ALA A 19 24.14 -18.22 4.70
N PRO A 20 22.91 -18.77 4.81
CA PRO A 20 21.70 -18.03 4.45
C PRO A 20 21.70 -16.73 5.24
N ALA A 21 21.69 -15.59 4.54
CA ALA A 21 21.62 -14.30 5.18
C ALA A 21 20.14 -13.99 5.46
N ALA A 22 19.85 -13.31 6.56
CA ALA A 22 18.47 -12.86 6.78
C ALA A 22 18.06 -11.91 5.64
N VAL A 23 16.77 -11.87 5.29
CA VAL A 23 16.25 -10.83 4.41
C VAL A 23 16.37 -9.48 5.11
N ILE A 24 17.02 -8.54 4.45
CA ILE A 24 17.24 -7.18 4.93
C ILE A 24 16.65 -6.25 3.89
N GLY A 25 15.45 -5.75 4.16
CA GLY A 25 14.75 -4.82 3.27
C GLY A 25 14.48 -3.48 3.93
N THR A 26 14.36 -2.44 3.11
CA THR A 26 13.74 -1.16 3.48
C THR A 26 12.43 -1.00 2.74
N PHE A 27 11.40 -0.57 3.45
CA PHE A 27 10.10 -0.28 2.87
C PHE A 27 9.82 1.22 3.03
N THR A 28 9.61 1.95 1.94
CA THR A 28 9.56 3.42 1.98
C THR A 28 8.39 3.96 1.20
N PHE A 29 7.77 5.05 1.68
CA PHE A 29 6.76 5.78 0.92
C PHE A 29 7.44 6.68 -0.13
N ASP A 30 6.95 6.66 -1.38
CA ASP A 30 7.51 7.51 -2.44
C ASP A 30 7.21 9.00 -2.21
N GLN A 31 6.08 9.29 -1.57
CA GLN A 31 5.65 10.63 -1.16
C GLN A 31 5.11 10.57 0.27
N PRO A 32 5.98 10.57 1.29
CA PRO A 32 5.55 10.37 2.67
C PRO A 32 4.69 11.53 3.19
N THR A 33 4.89 12.76 2.71
CA THR A 33 4.14 13.94 3.17
C THR A 33 3.43 14.65 2.02
N GLY A 34 2.27 15.27 2.28
CA GLY A 34 1.60 16.09 1.27
C GLY A 34 0.31 16.73 1.75
N THR A 35 -0.29 17.54 0.89
CA THR A 35 -1.57 18.19 1.13
C THR A 35 -2.61 17.71 0.12
N VAL A 36 -3.82 17.41 0.58
CA VAL A 36 -4.93 16.98 -0.28
C VAL A 36 -6.23 17.68 0.14
N LEU A 37 -7.20 17.73 -0.76
CA LEU A 37 -8.55 18.21 -0.42
C LEU A 37 -9.36 17.08 0.23
N SER A 38 -10.31 17.46 1.09
CA SER A 38 -11.15 16.54 1.87
C SER A 38 -11.94 15.52 1.06
N ASN A 39 -12.20 15.81 -0.21
CA ASN A 39 -12.99 14.99 -1.12
C ASN A 39 -12.16 14.20 -2.14
N VAL A 40 -10.83 14.19 -1.98
CA VAL A 40 -9.93 13.54 -2.93
C VAL A 40 -9.39 12.24 -2.32
N PRO A 41 -9.51 11.09 -3.01
CA PRO A 41 -8.83 9.86 -2.62
C PRO A 41 -7.32 10.03 -2.60
N ILE A 42 -6.65 9.31 -1.70
CA ILE A 42 -5.20 9.39 -1.51
C ILE A 42 -4.59 8.03 -1.87
N ASP A 43 -3.89 7.98 -2.99
CA ASP A 43 -3.13 6.79 -3.37
C ASP A 43 -1.82 6.72 -2.58
N ILE A 44 -1.53 5.53 -2.07
CA ILE A 44 -0.31 5.22 -1.35
C ILE A 44 0.58 4.38 -2.25
N ASN A 45 1.75 4.93 -2.60
CA ASN A 45 2.79 4.20 -3.32
C ASN A 45 3.97 3.96 -2.40
N VAL A 46 4.52 2.77 -2.49
CA VAL A 46 5.61 2.29 -1.66
C VAL A 46 6.68 1.64 -2.53
N THR A 47 7.90 1.69 -2.06
CA THR A 47 9.05 1.03 -2.65
C THR A 47 9.67 0.10 -1.63
N LEU A 48 9.80 -1.18 -1.99
CA LEU A 48 10.60 -2.16 -1.28
C LEU A 48 11.98 -2.22 -1.93
N THR A 49 13.03 -2.10 -1.13
CA THR A 49 14.43 -2.23 -1.58
C THR A 49 15.12 -3.28 -0.73
N LEU A 50 15.82 -4.23 -1.36
CA LEU A 50 16.67 -5.17 -0.64
C LEU A 50 18.08 -4.61 -0.50
N ASP A 51 18.68 -4.78 0.67
CA ASP A 51 20.09 -4.50 0.87
C ASP A 51 20.94 -5.40 -0.05
N ALA A 52 22.11 -4.93 -0.46
CA ALA A 52 23.02 -5.70 -1.31
C ALA A 52 23.57 -6.97 -0.63
N SER A 53 23.50 -7.03 0.69
CA SER A 53 23.88 -8.20 1.51
C SER A 53 22.70 -9.08 1.93
N SER A 54 21.46 -8.72 1.56
CA SER A 54 20.25 -9.50 1.81
C SER A 54 20.25 -10.80 1.00
N ASP A 55 19.46 -11.77 1.45
CA ASP A 55 18.97 -12.84 0.58
C ASP A 55 17.93 -12.28 -0.42
N ALA A 56 17.78 -12.96 -1.56
CA ALA A 56 16.75 -12.63 -2.55
C ALA A 56 15.36 -12.98 -2.01
N ILE A 57 14.33 -12.29 -2.53
CA ILE A 57 12.93 -12.67 -2.31
C ILE A 57 12.38 -13.16 -3.64
N THR A 58 11.99 -14.43 -3.70
CA THR A 58 11.41 -15.02 -4.90
C THR A 58 10.12 -15.76 -4.59
N THR A 59 9.19 -15.76 -5.56
CA THR A 59 7.99 -16.60 -5.50
C THR A 59 7.87 -17.51 -6.73
N ASP A 60 7.17 -18.64 -6.57
CA ASP A 60 6.84 -19.54 -7.68
C ASP A 60 5.59 -19.08 -8.46
N GLY A 61 5.15 -19.91 -9.41
CA GLY A 61 3.97 -19.65 -10.23
C GLY A 61 2.64 -19.62 -9.47
N ASP A 62 2.60 -20.17 -8.25
CA ASP A 62 1.43 -20.16 -7.36
C ASP A 62 1.52 -19.04 -6.32
N GLY A 63 2.63 -18.28 -6.32
CA GLY A 63 2.90 -17.18 -5.40
C GLY A 63 3.47 -17.63 -4.06
N ASN A 64 3.94 -18.88 -3.94
CA ASN A 64 4.65 -19.34 -2.75
C ASN A 64 6.04 -18.74 -2.69
N VAL A 65 6.44 -18.27 -1.52
CA VAL A 65 7.79 -17.79 -1.27
C VAL A 65 8.77 -18.96 -1.34
N THR A 66 9.70 -18.89 -2.28
CA THR A 66 10.72 -19.92 -2.54
C THR A 66 12.11 -19.50 -2.07
N SER A 67 12.33 -18.22 -1.78
CA SER A 67 13.55 -17.67 -1.20
C SER A 67 13.23 -16.47 -0.32
N GLY A 68 14.06 -16.24 0.71
CA GLY A 68 13.92 -15.13 1.64
C GLY A 68 13.13 -15.44 2.92
N LEU A 69 12.51 -16.61 3.03
CA LEU A 69 11.84 -17.08 4.24
C LEU A 69 12.47 -18.40 4.71
N SER A 70 13.09 -18.40 5.88
CA SER A 70 13.72 -19.58 6.47
C SER A 70 12.79 -20.28 7.47
N GLU A 71 13.11 -21.52 7.82
CA GLU A 71 12.41 -22.25 8.89
C GLU A 71 12.48 -21.51 10.24
N ALA A 72 13.58 -20.81 10.51
CA ALA A 72 13.73 -20.00 11.71
C ALA A 72 12.74 -18.82 11.72
N ASP A 73 12.48 -18.22 10.56
CA ASP A 73 11.50 -17.13 10.44
C ASP A 73 10.07 -17.64 10.63
N ILE A 74 9.77 -18.85 10.14
CA ILE A 74 8.48 -19.52 10.34
C ILE A 74 8.24 -19.76 11.83
N ILE A 75 9.21 -20.34 12.52
CA ILE A 75 9.14 -20.57 13.98
C ILE A 75 9.05 -19.24 14.74
N ALA A 76 9.79 -18.21 14.33
CA ALA A 76 9.75 -16.90 14.95
C ALA A 76 8.40 -16.19 14.78
N ALA A 77 7.70 -16.43 13.67
CA ALA A 77 6.34 -15.97 13.45
C ALA A 77 5.30 -16.72 14.31
N GLY A 78 5.70 -17.82 14.96
CA GLY A 78 4.85 -18.66 15.79
C GLY A 78 4.17 -19.80 15.05
N ALA A 79 4.52 -20.02 13.79
CA ALA A 79 4.01 -21.12 12.98
C ALA A 79 4.83 -22.42 13.19
N ASP A 80 4.19 -23.57 13.03
CA ASP A 80 4.80 -24.89 12.94
C ASP A 80 5.30 -25.14 11.51
N PRO A 81 6.63 -25.23 11.28
CA PRO A 81 7.18 -25.45 9.94
C PRO A 81 6.76 -26.76 9.29
N THR A 82 6.26 -27.73 10.07
CA THR A 82 5.76 -29.01 9.54
C THR A 82 4.32 -28.95 9.06
N GLN A 83 3.58 -27.88 9.36
CA GLN A 83 2.18 -27.67 8.98
C GLN A 83 2.00 -26.59 7.91
N VAL A 84 3.08 -26.03 7.36
CA VAL A 84 2.98 -24.94 6.38
C VAL A 84 2.39 -25.45 5.06
N ALA A 85 1.18 -25.00 4.77
CA ALA A 85 0.47 -25.28 3.52
C ALA A 85 0.91 -24.34 2.40
N ARG A 86 1.14 -23.07 2.73
CA ARG A 86 1.39 -21.99 1.76
C ARG A 86 2.18 -20.86 2.40
N THR A 87 3.03 -20.21 1.61
CA THR A 87 3.66 -18.93 1.98
C THR A 87 3.30 -17.88 0.93
N PHE A 88 3.33 -16.59 1.27
CA PHE A 88 3.05 -15.53 0.31
C PHE A 88 3.62 -14.19 0.73
N LEU A 89 3.84 -13.31 -0.24
CA LEU A 89 4.14 -11.91 0.04
C LEU A 89 2.87 -11.16 0.41
N SER A 90 2.97 -10.34 1.45
CA SER A 90 1.90 -9.48 1.93
C SER A 90 2.48 -8.16 2.41
N ALA A 91 1.63 -7.15 2.52
CA ALA A 91 1.98 -5.91 3.18
C ALA A 91 0.83 -5.52 4.11
N SER A 92 1.12 -4.83 5.19
CA SER A 92 0.09 -4.36 6.11
C SER A 92 0.37 -2.94 6.55
N PHE A 93 -0.62 -2.33 7.18
CA PHE A 93 -0.39 -1.13 7.94
C PHE A 93 -1.04 -1.26 9.31
N GLU A 94 -0.46 -0.58 10.28
CA GLU A 94 -0.96 -0.69 11.64
C GLU A 94 -2.32 -0.02 11.81
N CYS A 95 -3.19 -0.67 12.58
CA CYS A 95 -4.48 -0.11 12.98
C CYS A 95 -4.38 1.02 14.02
N SER A 96 -3.18 1.57 14.23
CA SER A 96 -2.84 2.61 15.21
C SER A 96 -2.79 4.03 14.60
N GLY A 97 -2.97 4.15 13.28
CA GLY A 97 -2.99 5.42 12.57
C GLY A 97 -4.25 6.27 12.82
N THR A 98 -4.29 7.47 12.24
CA THR A 98 -5.42 8.41 12.39
C THR A 98 -6.33 8.47 11.16
N PHE A 99 -5.99 7.75 10.09
CA PHE A 99 -6.78 7.71 8.86
C PHE A 99 -8.09 6.92 9.00
N THR A 100 -8.15 5.93 9.88
CA THR A 100 -9.26 4.97 10.01
C THR A 100 -9.70 4.86 11.47
N ALA A 101 -10.95 4.45 11.70
CA ALA A 101 -11.48 4.16 13.03
C ALA A 101 -11.29 2.70 13.43
N VAL A 102 -11.36 1.79 12.45
CA VAL A 102 -11.21 0.35 12.65
C VAL A 102 -10.32 -0.20 11.54
N CYS A 103 -9.01 -0.31 11.79
CA CYS A 103 -8.00 -0.80 10.85
C CYS A 103 -8.08 -0.20 9.44
N ASN A 104 -8.94 -0.74 8.57
CA ASN A 104 -9.17 -0.32 7.19
C ASN A 104 -10.51 0.41 6.94
N GLN A 105 -11.30 0.67 7.97
CA GLN A 105 -12.61 1.32 7.85
C GLN A 105 -12.65 2.64 8.59
N GLY A 106 -13.34 3.59 7.97
CA GLY A 106 -13.53 4.91 8.52
C GLY A 106 -14.60 4.98 9.62
N PRO A 107 -14.90 6.20 10.08
CA PRO A 107 -14.34 7.47 9.62
C PRO A 107 -12.88 7.69 10.11
N PRO A 108 -12.10 8.59 9.47
CA PRO A 108 -12.49 9.47 8.36
C PRO A 108 -12.26 8.93 6.95
N TYR A 109 -11.43 7.90 6.79
CA TYR A 109 -11.20 7.25 5.50
C TYR A 109 -11.46 5.75 5.60
N ASP A 110 -11.94 5.18 4.51
CA ASP A 110 -11.88 3.75 4.25
C ASP A 110 -10.61 3.46 3.45
N PHE A 111 -9.91 2.39 3.78
CA PHE A 111 -8.71 1.96 3.08
C PHE A 111 -8.98 0.69 2.28
N ASP A 112 -8.61 0.75 1.01
CA ASP A 112 -8.65 -0.40 0.10
C ASP A 112 -7.23 -0.79 -0.30
N PHE A 113 -6.87 -2.06 -0.05
CA PHE A 113 -5.56 -2.59 -0.44
C PHE A 113 -5.54 -2.85 -1.94
N ASP A 114 -4.45 -2.46 -2.61
CA ASP A 114 -4.24 -2.90 -3.99
C ASP A 114 -3.58 -4.27 -4.01
N LEU A 115 -4.42 -5.30 -4.11
CA LEU A 115 -3.98 -6.71 -4.09
C LEU A 115 -3.40 -7.19 -5.43
N SER A 116 -3.26 -6.32 -6.44
CA SER A 116 -2.94 -6.76 -7.80
C SER A 116 -1.44 -6.96 -8.09
N GLN A 117 -0.55 -6.34 -7.31
CA GLN A 117 0.89 -6.29 -7.65
C GLN A 117 1.78 -7.08 -6.69
N PHE A 118 1.69 -6.79 -5.39
CA PHE A 118 2.63 -7.34 -4.40
C PHE A 118 2.02 -8.48 -3.58
N PHE A 119 0.73 -8.37 -3.25
CA PHE A 119 0.01 -9.39 -2.52
C PHE A 119 -0.12 -10.64 -3.37
N PHE A 120 0.38 -11.77 -2.86
CA PHE A 120 0.34 -13.04 -3.57
C PHE A 120 1.00 -12.99 -4.96
N ALA A 121 2.02 -12.14 -5.11
CA ALA A 121 2.73 -11.98 -6.38
C ALA A 121 3.28 -13.32 -6.87
N GLN A 122 2.98 -13.67 -8.12
CA GLN A 122 3.46 -14.89 -8.77
C GLN A 122 4.73 -14.60 -9.57
N ASN A 123 5.68 -15.54 -9.57
CA ASN A 123 6.97 -15.41 -10.24
C ASN A 123 7.69 -14.08 -9.89
N PHE A 124 7.50 -13.63 -8.65
CA PHE A 124 8.18 -12.45 -8.14
C PHE A 124 9.65 -12.77 -7.98
N ASP A 125 10.50 -11.84 -8.38
CA ASP A 125 11.95 -11.99 -8.30
C ASP A 125 12.57 -10.64 -7.96
N LEU A 126 12.91 -10.45 -6.70
CA LEU A 126 13.61 -9.27 -6.21
C LEU A 126 14.98 -9.68 -5.69
N GLN A 127 16.02 -9.28 -6.42
CA GLN A 127 17.39 -9.62 -6.09
C GLN A 127 18.01 -8.62 -5.09
N PRO A 128 19.09 -9.00 -4.38
CA PRO A 128 19.78 -8.10 -3.47
C PRO A 128 20.25 -6.82 -4.17
N GLY A 129 20.04 -5.67 -3.53
CA GLY A 129 20.31 -4.35 -4.10
C GLY A 129 19.29 -3.83 -5.10
N GLN A 130 18.24 -4.60 -5.42
CA GLN A 130 17.15 -4.15 -6.30
C GLN A 130 16.00 -3.51 -5.52
N SER A 131 15.14 -2.81 -6.25
CA SER A 131 13.93 -2.18 -5.71
C SER A 131 12.70 -2.54 -6.54
N PHE A 132 11.56 -2.64 -5.87
CA PHE A 132 10.25 -2.87 -6.46
C PHE A 132 9.24 -1.87 -5.89
N SER A 133 8.62 -1.10 -6.78
CA SER A 133 7.61 -0.10 -6.42
C SER A 133 6.23 -0.56 -6.85
N PHE A 134 5.25 -0.36 -5.97
CA PHE A 134 3.86 -0.72 -6.23
C PHE A 134 2.91 0.20 -5.48
N ARG A 135 1.64 0.22 -5.92
CA ARG A 135 0.59 0.87 -5.15
C ARG A 135 0.22 -0.02 -3.98
N PHE A 136 0.35 0.48 -2.76
CA PHE A 136 -0.03 -0.23 -1.55
C PHE A 136 -1.55 -0.27 -1.36
N GLY A 137 -2.21 0.85 -1.67
CA GLY A 137 -3.66 0.98 -1.61
C GLY A 137 -4.12 2.43 -1.69
N THR A 138 -5.39 2.65 -1.40
CA THR A 138 -6.03 3.96 -1.53
C THR A 138 -6.88 4.27 -0.29
N PHE A 139 -6.67 5.44 0.32
CA PHE A 139 -7.60 5.99 1.29
C PHE A 139 -8.70 6.77 0.56
N THR A 140 -9.95 6.37 0.76
CA THR A 140 -11.14 7.03 0.23
C THR A 140 -11.89 7.73 1.37
N PRO A 141 -12.18 9.05 1.27
CA PRO A 141 -12.92 9.75 2.32
C PRO A 141 -14.30 9.10 2.56
N THR A 142 -14.57 8.65 3.78
CA THR A 142 -15.85 8.06 4.15
C THR A 142 -16.96 9.10 3.98
N GLY A 143 -18.01 8.77 3.23
CA GLY A 143 -19.09 9.73 2.91
C GLY A 143 -18.67 10.85 1.95
N GLY A 144 -17.52 10.74 1.30
CA GLY A 144 -17.05 11.66 0.26
C GLY A 144 -16.35 12.92 0.76
N ASN A 145 -16.22 13.11 2.08
CA ASN A 145 -15.44 14.20 2.68
C ASN A 145 -14.83 13.79 4.02
N ALA A 146 -13.52 13.94 4.15
CA ALA A 146 -12.80 13.79 5.41
C ALA A 146 -12.66 15.13 6.15
N PRO A 147 -12.67 15.16 7.49
CA PRO A 147 -12.37 16.37 8.25
C PRO A 147 -10.99 16.95 7.90
N ALA A 148 -10.86 18.27 7.93
CA ALA A 148 -9.55 18.90 7.80
C ALA A 148 -8.68 18.53 9.02
N GLY A 149 -7.41 18.24 8.78
CA GLY A 149 -6.52 17.73 9.82
C GLY A 149 -5.23 17.17 9.25
N THR A 150 -4.35 16.69 10.13
CA THR A 150 -3.18 15.91 9.73
C THR A 150 -3.42 14.45 10.10
N TYR A 151 -3.27 13.58 9.10
CA TYR A 151 -3.46 12.16 9.25
C TYR A 151 -2.13 11.44 9.10
N SER A 152 -1.94 10.33 9.82
CA SER A 152 -0.71 9.55 9.78
C SER A 152 -0.93 8.06 9.91
N PHE A 153 -0.05 7.26 9.29
CA PHE A 153 0.03 5.82 9.50
C PHE A 153 1.42 5.26 9.13
N ASN A 154 1.69 4.03 9.52
CA ASN A 154 2.92 3.29 9.22
C ASN A 154 2.59 1.96 8.54
N ALA A 155 3.45 1.50 7.63
CA ALA A 155 3.25 0.27 6.86
C ALA A 155 4.44 -0.68 6.99
N SER A 156 4.21 -1.95 6.67
CA SER A 156 5.21 -3.00 6.68
C SER A 156 5.03 -3.97 5.51
N ALA A 157 6.13 -4.58 5.11
CA ALA A 157 6.18 -5.72 4.20
C ALA A 157 6.42 -6.99 5.01
N LEU A 158 5.63 -8.01 4.68
CA LEU A 158 5.47 -9.22 5.48
C LEU A 158 5.54 -10.47 4.61
N PHE A 159 6.03 -11.55 5.20
CA PHE A 159 5.72 -12.90 4.74
C PHE A 159 4.47 -13.38 5.46
N GLY A 160 3.46 -13.78 4.69
CA GLY A 160 2.33 -14.55 5.19
C GLY A 160 2.66 -16.04 5.15
N ILE A 161 2.37 -16.72 6.25
CA ILE A 161 2.55 -18.17 6.41
C ILE A 161 1.17 -18.72 6.75
N GLN A 162 0.65 -19.60 5.89
CA GLN A 162 -0.61 -20.27 6.12
C GLN A 162 -0.35 -21.75 6.41
N GLU A 163 -0.93 -22.22 7.51
CA GLU A 163 -0.88 -23.62 7.91
C GLU A 163 -2.05 -24.44 7.30
N ASP A 164 -1.91 -25.76 7.35
CA ASP A 164 -2.89 -26.72 6.81
C ASP A 164 -4.28 -26.61 7.46
N ASP A 165 -4.36 -26.10 8.69
CA ASP A 165 -5.62 -25.85 9.41
C ASP A 165 -6.29 -24.51 9.03
N GLY A 166 -5.59 -23.69 8.24
CA GLY A 166 -6.05 -22.39 7.76
C GLY A 166 -5.57 -21.19 8.58
N ASP A 167 -4.86 -21.40 9.70
CA ASP A 167 -4.30 -20.31 10.49
C ASP A 167 -3.23 -19.55 9.69
N VAL A 168 -3.17 -18.24 9.89
CA VAL A 168 -2.26 -17.35 9.16
C VAL A 168 -1.40 -16.56 10.14
N PHE A 169 -0.09 -16.72 9.97
CA PHE A 169 0.95 -16.06 10.71
C PHE A 169 1.70 -15.07 9.81
N TYR A 170 2.34 -14.09 10.43
CA TYR A 170 3.08 -13.05 9.72
C TYR A 170 4.49 -12.89 10.28
N SER A 171 5.47 -12.83 9.38
CA SER A 171 6.85 -12.47 9.68
C SER A 171 7.20 -11.14 9.03
N HIS A 172 7.69 -10.19 9.81
CA HIS A 172 8.10 -8.87 9.33
C HIS A 172 9.53 -8.93 8.78
N PHE A 173 9.76 -8.38 7.59
CA PHE A 173 11.11 -8.29 7.01
C PHE A 173 11.50 -6.87 6.56
N ALA A 174 10.53 -5.96 6.44
CA ALA A 174 10.80 -4.54 6.24
C ALA A 174 9.63 -3.70 6.77
N ASP A 175 9.94 -2.62 7.48
CA ASP A 175 8.96 -1.66 7.99
C ASP A 175 9.28 -0.26 7.46
N THR A 176 8.26 0.60 7.30
CA THR A 176 8.48 2.03 7.02
C THR A 176 9.07 2.76 8.19
N CYS A 177 8.77 2.30 9.40
CA CYS A 177 9.19 2.89 10.66
C CYS A 177 9.39 1.83 11.73
N VAL A 178 10.64 1.64 12.16
CA VAL A 178 10.92 0.82 13.34
C VAL A 178 10.34 1.51 14.57
N GLY A 179 9.50 0.80 15.33
CA GLY A 179 8.94 1.31 16.59
C GLY A 179 7.98 2.49 16.44
N GLN A 180 7.32 2.63 15.28
CA GLN A 180 6.28 3.65 15.06
C GLN A 180 6.77 5.10 15.18
N ASP A 181 8.02 5.38 14.80
CA ASP A 181 8.56 6.74 14.81
C ASP A 181 7.72 7.69 13.92
N PRO A 182 7.13 8.77 14.47
CA PRO A 182 6.36 9.73 13.69
C PRO A 182 7.17 10.43 12.58
N ALA A 183 8.50 10.43 12.66
CA ALA A 183 9.37 11.11 11.70
C ALA A 183 9.41 10.47 10.31
N CYS A 184 9.12 9.16 10.21
CA CYS A 184 9.09 8.42 8.94
C CYS A 184 7.67 7.99 8.53
N ALA A 185 6.66 8.33 9.35
CA ALA A 185 5.28 7.99 9.07
C ALA A 185 4.80 8.68 7.79
N PHE A 186 3.91 7.99 7.07
CA PHE A 186 3.15 8.65 6.03
C PHE A 186 2.24 9.68 6.67
N THR A 187 2.26 10.91 6.19
CA THR A 187 1.43 12.00 6.67
C THR A 187 0.71 12.72 5.54
N ARG A 188 -0.53 13.11 5.77
CA ARG A 188 -1.27 14.01 4.87
C ARG A 188 -1.97 15.10 5.65
N THR A 189 -1.78 16.33 5.21
CA THR A 189 -2.58 17.47 5.65
C THR A 189 -3.80 17.58 4.73
N VAL A 190 -4.96 17.28 5.28
CA VAL A 190 -6.23 17.40 4.58
C VAL A 190 -6.79 18.79 4.79
N GLN A 191 -7.06 19.48 3.70
CA GLN A 191 -7.72 20.78 3.69
C GLN A 191 -9.20 20.60 3.34
N ALA A 192 -10.05 21.43 3.92
CA ALA A 192 -11.45 21.46 3.53
C ALA A 192 -11.55 21.79 2.04
N ALA A 193 -12.22 20.93 1.27
CA ALA A 193 -12.64 21.28 -0.07
C ALA A 193 -13.52 22.54 0.03
N ALA A 194 -13.25 23.53 -0.82
CA ALA A 194 -14.13 24.69 -0.90
C ALA A 194 -15.55 24.17 -1.18
N PRO A 195 -16.58 24.66 -0.47
CA PRO A 195 -17.94 24.31 -0.82
C PRO A 195 -18.12 24.68 -2.28
N GLY A 196 -18.58 23.72 -3.10
CA GLY A 196 -18.80 23.97 -4.52
C GLY A 196 -19.65 25.22 -4.66
N VAL A 197 -19.04 26.33 -5.04
CA VAL A 197 -19.77 27.55 -5.33
C VAL A 197 -20.70 27.16 -6.47
N PRO A 198 -22.04 27.24 -6.32
CA PRO A 198 -22.92 26.83 -7.40
C PRO A 198 -22.50 27.61 -8.63
N GLU A 199 -22.23 26.90 -9.72
CA GLU A 199 -21.69 27.53 -10.90
C GLU A 199 -22.62 28.68 -11.33
N PRO A 200 -22.12 29.77 -11.93
CA PRO A 200 -22.95 30.90 -12.34
C PRO A 200 -24.18 30.47 -13.17
N ALA A 201 -24.07 29.36 -13.90
CA ALA A 201 -25.16 28.73 -14.64
C ALA A 201 -26.27 28.17 -13.72
N SER A 202 -25.95 27.57 -12.57
CA SER A 202 -26.93 27.09 -11.59
C SER A 202 -27.73 28.24 -11.00
N TRP A 203 -27.08 29.37 -10.69
CA TRP A 203 -27.77 30.59 -10.25
C TRP A 203 -28.63 31.16 -11.37
N ALA A 204 -28.12 31.21 -12.59
CA ALA A 204 -28.86 31.71 -13.74
C ALA A 204 -30.10 30.86 -14.02
N LEU A 205 -30.02 29.53 -13.96
CA LEU A 205 -31.14 28.62 -14.15
C LEU A 205 -32.16 28.73 -13.01
N MET A 206 -31.71 28.87 -11.77
CA MET A 206 -32.60 29.09 -10.63
C MET A 206 -33.36 30.42 -10.77
N LEU A 207 -32.66 31.50 -11.12
CA LEU A 207 -33.26 32.82 -11.34
C LEU A 207 -34.20 32.82 -12.56
N ALA A 208 -33.81 32.17 -13.66
CA ALA A 208 -34.66 32.00 -14.83
C ALA A 208 -35.93 31.20 -14.50
N GLY A 209 -35.79 30.12 -13.73
CA GLY A 209 -36.90 29.31 -13.23
C GLY A 209 -37.88 30.13 -12.38
N PHE A 210 -37.38 30.87 -11.39
CA PHE A 210 -38.22 31.77 -10.59
C PHE A 210 -38.85 32.89 -11.41
N GLY A 211 -38.11 33.45 -12.37
CA GLY A 211 -38.63 34.45 -13.30
C GLY A 211 -39.80 33.93 -14.12
N LEU A 212 -39.68 32.71 -14.68
CA LEU A 212 -40.74 32.07 -15.44
C LEU A 212 -41.99 31.77 -14.59
N VAL A 213 -41.80 31.23 -13.37
CA VAL A 213 -42.91 30.97 -12.44
C VAL A 213 -43.62 32.27 -12.06
N GLY A 214 -42.87 33.32 -11.72
CA GLY A 214 -43.42 34.63 -11.39
C GLY A 214 -44.20 35.26 -12.54
N CYS A 215 -43.65 35.20 -13.77
CA CYS A 215 -44.33 35.65 -14.98
C CYS A 215 -45.63 34.87 -15.23
N GLY A 216 -45.62 33.55 -15.03
CA GLY A 216 -46.80 32.70 -15.17
C GLY A 216 -47.93 33.06 -14.20
N ILE A 217 -47.61 33.30 -12.93
CA ILE A 217 -48.60 33.72 -11.91
C ILE A 217 -49.20 35.08 -12.28
N ARG A 218 -48.37 36.05 -12.68
CA ARG A 218 -48.82 37.40 -13.04
C ARG A 218 -49.70 37.40 -14.30
N GLY A 219 -49.40 36.53 -15.26
CA GLY A 219 -50.22 36.35 -16.47
C GLY A 219 -51.63 35.84 -16.15
N ARG A 220 -51.75 34.88 -15.22
CA ARG A 220 -53.06 34.32 -14.82
C ARG A 220 -53.94 35.32 -14.08
N GLN A 221 -53.37 36.16 -13.21
CA GLN A 221 -54.13 37.19 -12.50
C GLN A 221 -54.78 38.21 -13.44
N ARG A 222 -54.10 38.56 -14.54
CA ARG A 222 -54.65 39.48 -15.55
C ARG A 222 -55.80 38.86 -16.34
N ALA A 223 -55.75 37.56 -16.62
CA ALA A 223 -56.82 36.86 -17.32
C ALA A 223 -58.11 36.76 -16.48
N ILE A 224 -57.99 36.67 -15.14
CA ILE A 224 -59.14 36.58 -14.22
C ILE A 224 -59.84 37.93 -14.02
N VAL A 225 -59.13 39.06 -14.10
CA VAL A 225 -59.72 40.40 -13.90
C VAL A 225 -60.47 40.92 -15.15
N LEU A 226 -60.29 40.27 -16.31
CA LEU A 226 -60.92 40.66 -17.58
C LEU A 226 -62.08 39.74 -17.99
N ALA A 227 -62.47 38.78 -17.14
CA ALA A 227 -63.64 37.91 -17.29
C ALA A 227 -64.74 38.36 -16.32
#